data_AF-A0A2P5E4Z0-F1
#
_entry.id   AF-A0A2P5E4Z0-F1
#
_cell.length_a   1.000
_cell.length_b   1.000
_cell.length_c   1.000
_cell.angle_alpha   90.00
_cell.angle_beta   90.00
_cell.angle_gamma   90.00
#
_symmetry.space_group_name_H-M   'P 1'
#
loop_
_entity.id
_entity.type
_entity.pdbx_description
1 polymer ?
#
loop_
_entity_poly.entity_id
_entity_poly.type
_entity_poly.pdbx_seq_one_letter_code
_entity_poly.pdbx_strand_id
1 'polypeptide(L)' 'MGRGISNLPNITFHIGDANLVAQPESNMDDPVTTIGAYQQINHRIIYDVTRKKLQFCPEDCTQNP' A
#
# COMPACT_ATOMS: atom_id res chain seq x y z
N MET A 1 -17.43 -13.55 -10.79
CA MET A 1 -17.67 -12.89 -9.49
C MET A 1 -16.99 -11.53 -9.51
N GLY A 2 -17.58 -10.45 -8.97
CA GLY A 2 -16.86 -9.16 -8.88
C GLY A 2 -17.69 -7.86 -8.92
N ARG A 3 -18.97 -7.85 -8.49
CA ARG A 3 -19.79 -6.62 -8.50
C ARG A 3 -19.74 -5.79 -7.20
N GLY A 4 -18.89 -6.17 -6.22
CA GLY A 4 -18.95 -5.61 -4.86
C GLY A 4 -17.81 -4.67 -4.44
N ILE A 5 -16.76 -4.51 -5.25
CA ILE A 5 -15.53 -3.79 -4.85
C ILE A 5 -15.40 -2.39 -5.49
N SER A 6 -16.31 -2.01 -6.40
CA SER A 6 -16.17 -0.82 -7.23
C SER A 6 -16.41 0.52 -6.52
N ASN A 7 -16.71 0.52 -5.21
CA ASN A 7 -16.98 1.73 -4.42
C ASN A 7 -16.59 1.55 -2.94
N LEU A 8 -15.55 0.75 -2.67
CA LEU A 8 -15.09 0.57 -1.30
C LEU A 8 -14.17 1.73 -0.90
N PRO A 9 -14.26 2.21 0.36
CA PRO A 9 -13.41 3.28 0.82
C PRO A 9 -11.95 2.82 0.87
N ASN A 10 -11.04 3.70 0.48
CA ASN A 10 -9.62 3.48 0.69
C ASN A 10 -9.30 3.54 2.18
N ILE A 11 -8.31 2.75 2.61
CA ILE A 11 -7.75 2.85 3.95
C ILE A 11 -6.43 3.60 3.84
N THR A 12 -6.23 4.64 4.65
CA THR A 12 -4.94 5.35 4.72
C THR A 12 -4.27 5.06 6.05
N PHE A 13 -3.05 4.52 6.00
CA PHE A 13 -2.19 4.32 7.15
C PHE A 13 -1.19 5.48 7.25
N HIS A 14 -1.24 6.20 8.37
CA HIS A 14 -0.25 7.22 8.71
C HIS A 14 0.90 6.56 9.48
N ILE A 15 2.10 6.54 8.89
CA ILE A 15 3.30 5.90 9.45
C ILE A 15 4.40 6.96 9.55
N GLY A 16 4.58 7.53 10.75
CA GLY A 16 5.45 8.71 10.92
C GLY A 16 4.95 9.88 10.06
N ASP A 17 5.83 10.44 9.22
CA ASP A 17 5.50 11.52 8.27
C ASP A 17 5.06 11.00 6.87
N ALA A 18 4.79 9.71 6.72
CA ALA A 18 4.40 9.10 5.45
C ALA A 18 2.96 8.55 5.47
N ASN A 19 2.33 8.55 4.29
CA ASN A 19 0.98 8.02 4.09
C ASN A 19 1.02 6.83 3.13
N LEU A 20 0.43 5.71 3.51
CA LEU A 20 0.18 4.56 2.64
C LEU A 20 -1.31 4.40 2.42
N VAL A 21 -1.75 4.48 1.16
CA VAL A 21 -3.16 4.30 0.79
C VAL A 21 -3.32 2.88 0.25
N ALA A 22 -4.05 2.05 0.99
CA ALA A 22 -4.33 0.67 0.62
C ALA A 22 -5.74 0.52 0.06
N GLN A 23 -5.85 -0.30 -0.99
CA GLN A 23 -7.12 -0.75 -1.53
C GLN A 23 -7.75 -1.84 -0.61
N PRO A 24 -9.07 -1.96 -0.61
CA PRO A 24 -9.83 -2.55 0.50
C PRO A 24 -9.77 -4.09 0.61
N GLU A 25 -9.21 -4.82 -0.34
CA GLU A 25 -9.17 -6.30 -0.28
C GLU A 25 -8.02 -6.88 0.59
N SER A 26 -7.89 -6.41 1.83
CA SER A 26 -6.94 -6.96 2.81
C SER A 26 -7.61 -7.94 3.77
N ASN A 27 -7.12 -9.18 3.85
CA ASN A 27 -7.44 -10.13 4.91
C ASN A 27 -6.67 -9.77 6.20
N MET A 28 -7.32 -9.05 7.12
CA MET A 28 -6.73 -8.60 8.40
C MET A 28 -6.91 -9.61 9.56
N ASP A 29 -6.88 -10.91 9.30
CA ASP A 29 -7.11 -11.93 10.36
C ASP A 29 -5.83 -12.30 11.14
N ASP A 30 -4.70 -11.65 10.81
CA ASP A 30 -3.44 -11.79 11.54
C ASP A 30 -3.29 -10.69 12.61
N PRO A 31 -2.67 -10.98 13.78
CA PRO A 31 -2.35 -9.97 14.80
C PRO A 31 -1.34 -8.92 14.32
N VAL A 32 -0.81 -9.09 13.11
CA VAL A 32 0.15 -8.20 12.45
C VAL A 32 -0.49 -7.63 11.19
N THR A 33 -0.49 -6.31 11.07
CA THR A 33 -0.83 -5.64 9.80
C THR A 33 0.29 -5.87 8.79
N THR A 34 0.03 -6.72 7.80
CA THR A 34 1.01 -7.04 6.73
C THR A 34 0.72 -6.22 5.48
N ILE A 35 1.72 -5.47 4.99
CA ILE A 35 1.66 -4.77 3.69
C ILE A 35 2.17 -5.74 2.61
N GLY A 36 1.27 -6.54 2.07
CA GLY A 36 1.56 -7.53 1.01
C GLY A 36 1.57 -6.93 -0.39
N ALA A 37 1.90 -7.75 -1.40
CA ALA A 37 2.05 -7.32 -2.79
C ALA A 37 0.85 -6.55 -3.34
N TYR A 38 -0.36 -6.85 -2.87
CA TYR A 38 -1.58 -6.15 -3.28
C TYR A 38 -1.59 -4.69 -2.81
N GLN A 39 -1.23 -4.44 -1.55
CA GLN A 39 -1.14 -3.10 -0.98
C GLN A 39 0.02 -2.27 -1.56
N GLN A 40 0.97 -2.92 -2.26
CA GLN A 40 2.11 -2.26 -2.90
C GLN A 40 1.80 -1.78 -4.34
N ILE A 41 0.64 -2.12 -4.91
CA ILE A 41 0.27 -1.71 -6.27
C ILE A 41 0.19 -0.18 -6.37
N ASN A 42 0.72 0.37 -7.48
CA ASN A 42 0.78 1.81 -7.77
C ASN A 42 1.48 2.63 -6.68
N HIS A 43 2.42 2.00 -5.97
CA HIS A 43 3.27 2.65 -4.99
C HIS A 43 4.71 2.24 -5.21
N ARG A 44 5.60 3.24 -5.21
CA ARG A 44 7.02 3.02 -5.04
C ARG A 44 7.34 2.94 -3.56
N ILE A 45 7.90 1.80 -3.15
CA ILE A 45 8.33 1.56 -1.78
C ILE A 45 9.84 1.47 -1.76
N ILE A 46 10.50 2.36 -1.02
CA ILE A 46 11.96 2.42 -0.93
C ILE A 46 12.37 2.19 0.52
N TYR A 47 13.20 1.18 0.74
CA TYR A 47 13.87 0.97 2.01
C TYR A 47 15.36 1.34 1.88
N ASP A 48 15.72 2.50 2.43
CA ASP A 48 17.11 2.94 2.56
C ASP A 48 17.75 2.23 3.76
N VAL A 49 18.56 1.21 3.48
CA VAL A 49 19.25 0.41 4.52
C VAL A 49 20.27 1.21 5.32
N THR A 50 20.89 2.22 4.69
CA THR A 50 21.92 3.04 5.32
C THR A 50 21.30 3.99 6.33
N ARG A 51 20.19 4.64 5.95
CA ARG A 51 19.46 5.58 6.81
C ARG A 51 18.38 4.92 7.66
N LYS A 52 18.14 3.61 7.47
CA LYS A 52 17.04 2.85 8.09
C LYS A 52 15.69 3.55 7.91
N LYS A 53 15.43 4.03 6.69
CA LYS A 53 14.23 4.81 6.38
C LYS A 53 13.38 4.09 5.34
N LEU A 54 12.09 3.96 5.64
CA LEU A 54 11.08 3.47 4.71
C LEU A 54 10.31 4.67 4.13
N GLN A 55 10.15 4.72 2.81
CA GLN A 55 9.36 5.73 2.12
C GLN A 55 8.32 5.08 1.21
N PHE A 56 7.14 5.68 1.20
CA PHE A 56 6.02 5.33 0.33
C PHE A 56 5.74 6.52 -0.59
N CYS A 57 5.67 6.28 -1.89
CA CYS A 57 5.34 7.30 -2.88
C CYS A 57 4.30 6.74 -3.85
N PRO A 58 3.19 7.45 -4.14
CA PRO A 58 2.30 7.07 -5.23
C PRO A 58 3.07 7.06 -6.56
N GLU A 59 2.90 6.03 -7.36
CA GLU A 59 3.52 5.91 -8.68
C GLU A 59 2.57 5.19 -9.64
N ASP A 60 2.46 5.65 -10.88
CA ASP A 60 1.71 4.93 -11.92
C ASP A 60 2.60 3.82 -12.48
N CYS A 61 2.45 2.60 -11.94
CA CYS A 61 3.26 1.46 -12.36
C CYS A 61 2.95 1.00 -13.79
N THR A 62 1.92 1.53 -14.45
CA THR A 62 1.66 1.27 -15.87
C THR A 62 2.55 2.08 -16.80
N GLN A 63 3.21 3.12 -16.29
CA GLN A 63 4.10 4.01 -17.04
C GLN A 63 5.57 3.55 -17.05
N ASN A 64 5.88 2.38 -16.48
CA ASN A 64 7.22 1.82 -16.44
C ASN A 64 7.31 0.59 -17.39
N PRO A 65 7.72 0.76 -18.66
CA PRO A 65 7.91 -0.33 -19.63
C PRO A 65 9.06 -1.28 -19.26
#